data_AF-A0A9D4F604-F1
#
_entry.id   AF-A0A9D4F604-F1
#
_cell.length_a   1.000
_cell.length_b   1.000
_cell.length_c   1.000
_cell.angle_alpha   90.00
_cell.angle_beta   90.00
_cell.angle_gamma   90.00
#
_symmetry.space_group_name_H-M   'P 1'
#
loop_
_entity.id
_entity.type
_entity.pdbx_description
1 polymer ?
#
loop_
_entity_poly.entity_id
_entity_poly.type
_entity_poly.pdbx_seq_one_letter_code
_entity_poly.pdbx_strand_id
1 'polypeptide(L)'
;MLVYHYHYNHTTSLTTTTAYTTTTTTTTTTTTTTTTTTTTTTATNSTATTTTTAATSYTTTASTATAATAATATTAAFAAATAAAAATAAVAATAAYAASVAAASAVVSTAATAASATPAAATAATATAAAVTASTAATITTTTTTATVGSAATATTLLLLLLLLLILLLLQLLLQYHQYHYHYNQSHYHYRYYYYYNNYYYYYYYHDYYYYYYYYYYYYYYYFYYYYYYYYYYYYYYYY
;
A
#
# COMPACT_ATOMS: atom_id res chain seq x y z
N MET A 1 24.03 -4.61 -63.56
CA MET A 1 23.76 -5.09 -62.18
C MET A 1 24.48 -4.16 -61.22
N LEU A 2 23.73 -3.35 -60.48
CA LEU A 2 24.26 -2.40 -59.49
C LEU A 2 24.34 -3.09 -58.13
N VAL A 3 25.55 -3.25 -57.60
CA VAL A 3 25.81 -3.86 -56.30
C VAL A 3 25.79 -2.76 -55.24
N TYR A 4 24.74 -2.74 -54.42
CA TYR A 4 24.65 -1.86 -53.25
C TYR A 4 25.53 -2.40 -52.12
N HIS A 5 26.57 -1.66 -51.75
CA HIS A 5 27.37 -1.92 -50.55
C HIS A 5 26.73 -1.20 -49.35
N TYR A 6 26.26 -1.97 -48.38
CA TYR A 6 25.73 -1.47 -47.12
C TYR A 6 26.88 -1.32 -46.12
N HIS A 7 27.28 -0.08 -45.81
CA HIS A 7 28.27 0.20 -44.78
C HIS A 7 27.59 0.22 -43.41
N TYR A 8 27.88 -0.81 -42.60
CA TYR A 8 27.40 -0.91 -41.21
C TYR A 8 28.34 -0.10 -40.30
N ASN A 9 27.81 0.96 -39.69
CA ASN A 9 28.59 1.87 -38.84
C ASN A 9 28.48 1.41 -37.38
N HIS A 10 29.53 0.78 -36.86
CA HIS A 10 29.55 0.20 -35.52
C HIS A 10 29.96 1.27 -34.50
N THR A 11 29.00 1.84 -33.79
CA THR A 11 29.25 2.78 -32.69
C THR A 11 29.48 2.00 -31.40
N THR A 12 30.71 2.03 -30.90
CA THR A 12 31.08 1.47 -29.59
C THR A 12 30.72 2.46 -28.48
N SER A 13 29.70 2.13 -27.69
CA SER A 13 29.32 2.88 -26.48
C SER A 13 30.18 2.42 -25.30
N LEU A 14 30.97 3.34 -24.73
CA LEU A 14 31.79 3.09 -23.56
C LEU A 14 30.94 3.32 -22.30
N THR A 15 30.65 2.26 -21.55
CA THR A 15 29.84 2.33 -20.32
C THR A 15 30.75 2.43 -19.09
N THR A 16 30.83 3.61 -18.49
CA THR A 16 31.53 3.82 -17.22
C THR A 16 30.65 3.38 -16.06
N THR A 17 31.09 2.35 -15.33
CA THR A 17 30.36 1.81 -14.16
C THR A 17 30.93 2.43 -12.89
N THR A 18 30.16 3.29 -12.21
CA THR A 18 30.49 3.81 -10.89
C THR A 18 29.83 2.94 -9.82
N ALA A 19 30.63 2.25 -9.01
CA ALA A 19 30.12 1.42 -7.92
C ALA A 19 29.70 2.30 -6.73
N TYR A 20 28.42 2.21 -6.34
CA TYR A 20 27.91 2.76 -5.09
C TYR A 20 27.70 1.65 -4.08
N THR A 21 28.29 1.78 -2.90
CA THR A 21 28.10 0.86 -1.77
C THR A 21 26.83 1.25 -1.01
N THR A 22 25.72 0.58 -1.30
CA THR A 22 24.45 0.79 -0.61
C THR A 22 24.39 -0.06 0.66
N THR A 23 24.29 0.58 1.82
CA THR A 23 24.04 -0.13 3.09
C THR A 23 22.55 -0.37 3.23
N THR A 24 22.10 -1.61 3.00
CA THR A 24 20.69 -1.99 3.13
C THR A 24 20.38 -2.33 4.58
N THR A 25 19.50 -1.55 5.22
CA THR A 25 18.91 -1.91 6.52
C THR A 25 17.73 -2.84 6.25
N THR A 26 17.92 -4.14 6.47
CA THR A 26 16.87 -5.14 6.33
C THR A 26 15.89 -5.03 7.48
N THR A 27 14.71 -4.46 7.22
CA THR A 27 13.57 -4.58 8.13
C THR A 27 12.87 -5.90 7.82
N THR A 28 13.04 -6.90 8.69
CA THR A 28 12.36 -8.19 8.54
C THR A 28 10.89 -8.03 8.92
N THR A 29 10.04 -7.78 7.92
CA THR A 29 8.59 -7.87 8.08
C THR A 29 8.20 -9.34 7.99
N THR A 30 7.93 -9.98 9.13
CA THR A 30 7.38 -11.34 9.18
C THR A 30 5.93 -11.32 8.73
N THR A 31 5.70 -11.50 7.44
CA THR A 31 4.37 -11.73 6.89
C THR A 31 3.95 -13.15 7.22
N THR A 32 3.07 -13.31 8.21
CA THR A 32 2.45 -14.62 8.52
C THR A 32 1.38 -14.91 7.46
N THR A 33 1.76 -15.61 6.41
CA THR A 33 0.82 -16.11 5.40
C THR A 33 0.00 -17.24 6.02
N THR A 34 -1.24 -16.97 6.36
CA THR A 34 -2.18 -18.01 6.80
C THR A 34 -2.69 -18.74 5.56
N THR A 35 -2.13 -19.92 5.28
CA THR A 35 -2.62 -20.82 4.24
C THR A 35 -3.93 -21.46 4.71
N THR A 36 -5.06 -20.99 4.21
CA THR A 36 -6.35 -21.66 4.40
C THR A 36 -6.44 -22.84 3.45
N THR A 37 -6.13 -24.04 3.94
CA THR A 37 -6.35 -25.29 3.20
C THR A 37 -7.84 -25.63 3.25
N THR A 38 -8.57 -25.36 2.17
CA THR A 38 -9.95 -25.84 2.01
C THR A 38 -9.92 -27.30 1.54
N THR A 39 -10.11 -28.23 2.46
CA THR A 39 -10.31 -29.64 2.12
C THR A 39 -11.76 -29.85 1.67
N THR A 40 -11.98 -29.93 0.35
CA THR A 40 -13.26 -30.34 -0.23
C THR A 40 -13.33 -31.86 -0.26
N THR A 41 -14.06 -32.47 0.69
CA THR A 41 -14.36 -33.90 0.66
C THR A 41 -15.63 -34.13 -0.15
N THR A 42 -15.50 -34.65 -1.37
CA THR A 42 -16.64 -35.08 -2.18
C THR A 42 -17.15 -36.41 -1.66
N ALA A 43 -18.29 -36.41 -0.95
CA ALA A 43 -19.00 -37.62 -0.56
C ALA A 43 -20.13 -37.91 -1.56
N THR A 44 -20.06 -39.10 -2.16
CA THR A 44 -21.06 -39.61 -3.10
C THR A 44 -22.28 -40.16 -2.34
N ASN A 45 -23.42 -39.52 -2.57
CA ASN A 45 -24.79 -40.06 -2.56
C ASN A 45 -25.32 -40.77 -1.28
N SER A 46 -26.10 -40.04 -0.47
CA SER A 46 -27.42 -40.49 0.02
C SER A 46 -28.14 -39.39 0.81
N THR A 47 -29.45 -39.37 0.62
CA THR A 47 -30.47 -38.53 1.24
C THR A 47 -30.30 -38.38 2.75
N ALA A 48 -29.92 -37.18 3.22
CA ALA A 48 -30.20 -36.71 4.57
C ALA A 48 -30.08 -35.18 4.62
N THR A 49 -31.22 -34.50 4.66
CA THR A 49 -31.32 -33.08 4.99
C THR A 49 -30.91 -32.90 6.46
N THR A 50 -29.72 -32.36 6.72
CA THR A 50 -29.39 -31.81 8.05
C THR A 50 -28.59 -30.53 7.92
N THR A 51 -29.19 -29.46 8.43
CA THR A 51 -28.68 -28.11 8.63
C THR A 51 -27.28 -28.11 9.25
N THR A 52 -26.26 -27.67 8.49
CA THR A 52 -24.90 -27.43 9.04
C THR A 52 -24.34 -26.12 8.47
N THR A 53 -24.93 -24.99 8.86
CA THR A 53 -24.46 -23.65 8.50
C THR A 53 -24.30 -22.81 9.76
N ALA A 54 -23.29 -23.11 10.58
CA ALA A 54 -22.98 -22.28 11.75
C ALA A 54 -21.53 -22.34 12.28
N ALA A 55 -20.64 -23.20 11.75
CA ALA A 55 -19.32 -23.42 12.38
C ALA A 55 -18.17 -22.57 11.81
N THR A 56 -18.27 -22.04 10.57
CA THR A 56 -17.13 -21.40 9.89
C THR A 56 -16.98 -19.91 10.20
N SER A 57 -18.00 -19.25 10.76
CA SER A 57 -17.99 -17.81 11.05
C SER A 57 -17.42 -17.45 12.43
N TYR A 58 -17.20 -18.41 13.33
CA TYR A 58 -16.65 -18.12 14.66
C TYR A 58 -15.12 -18.13 14.70
N THR A 59 -14.47 -18.87 13.81
CA THR A 59 -13.00 -19.04 13.83
C THR A 59 -12.26 -17.82 13.27
N THR A 60 -12.86 -17.09 12.33
CA THR A 60 -12.27 -15.87 11.73
C THR A 60 -12.38 -14.64 12.62
N THR A 61 -13.43 -14.55 13.45
CA THR A 61 -13.56 -13.48 14.45
C THR A 61 -12.56 -13.65 15.61
N ALA A 62 -12.27 -14.88 16.02
CA ALA A 62 -11.28 -15.15 17.06
C ALA A 62 -9.84 -14.82 16.61
N SER A 63 -9.47 -15.09 15.36
CA SER A 63 -8.12 -14.80 14.85
C SER A 63 -7.86 -13.30 14.68
N THR A 64 -8.86 -12.54 14.22
CA THR A 64 -8.75 -11.08 14.08
C THR A 64 -8.69 -10.36 15.42
N ALA A 65 -9.45 -10.81 16.43
CA ALA A 65 -9.35 -10.28 17.79
C ALA A 65 -7.98 -10.52 18.42
N THR A 66 -7.38 -11.69 18.17
CA THR A 66 -6.04 -12.04 18.67
C THR A 66 -4.95 -11.17 18.03
N ALA A 67 -5.03 -10.94 16.71
CA ALA A 67 -4.08 -10.09 15.99
C ALA A 67 -4.15 -8.61 16.42
N ALA A 68 -5.36 -8.08 16.64
CA ALA A 68 -5.55 -6.72 17.15
C ALA A 68 -4.94 -6.55 18.55
N THR A 69 -5.13 -7.53 19.42
CA THR A 69 -4.58 -7.52 20.79
C THR A 69 -3.05 -7.55 20.78
N ALA A 70 -2.44 -8.36 19.90
CA ALA A 70 -0.98 -8.41 19.74
C ALA A 70 -0.39 -7.09 19.22
N ALA A 71 -1.06 -6.42 18.28
CA ALA A 71 -0.63 -5.12 17.77
C ALA A 71 -0.66 -4.05 18.88
N THR A 72 -1.74 -3.97 19.66
CA THR A 72 -1.85 -3.04 20.78
C THR A 72 -0.79 -3.28 21.85
N ALA A 73 -0.51 -4.54 22.19
CA ALA A 73 0.54 -4.90 23.15
C ALA A 73 1.94 -4.45 22.66
N THR A 74 2.22 -4.60 21.37
CA THR A 74 3.51 -4.21 20.78
C THR A 74 3.69 -2.69 20.80
N THR A 75 2.64 -1.92 20.47
CA THR A 75 2.68 -0.45 20.54
C THR A 75 2.86 0.04 21.97
N ALA A 76 2.17 -0.57 22.95
CA ALA A 76 2.33 -0.23 24.35
C ALA A 76 3.75 -0.52 24.88
N ALA A 77 4.34 -1.65 24.48
CA ALA A 77 5.72 -1.99 24.84
C ALA A 77 6.74 -1.00 24.27
N PHE A 78 6.56 -0.56 23.02
CA PHE A 78 7.45 0.43 22.40
C PHE A 78 7.35 1.82 23.08
N ALA A 79 6.13 2.24 23.43
CA ALA A 79 5.91 3.49 24.17
C ALA A 79 6.57 3.43 25.57
N ALA A 80 6.43 2.31 26.28
CA ALA A 80 7.06 2.10 27.59
C ALA A 80 8.59 2.12 27.52
N ALA A 81 9.18 1.46 26.51
CA ALA A 81 10.63 1.47 26.29
C ALA A 81 11.17 2.89 25.99
N THR A 82 10.44 3.65 25.18
CA THR A 82 10.81 5.05 24.86
C THR A 82 10.75 5.94 26.10
N ALA A 83 9.72 5.80 26.93
CA ALA A 83 9.59 6.53 28.19
C ALA A 83 10.72 6.17 29.19
N ALA A 84 11.10 4.89 29.28
CA ALA A 84 12.19 4.45 30.13
C ALA A 84 13.56 5.00 29.68
N ALA A 85 13.81 5.05 28.36
CA ALA A 85 15.02 5.65 27.81
C ALA A 85 15.11 7.15 28.11
N ALA A 86 14.01 7.89 27.94
CA ALA A 86 13.94 9.32 28.28
C ALA A 86 14.18 9.57 29.78
N ALA A 87 13.59 8.77 30.67
CA ALA A 87 13.83 8.86 32.11
C ALA A 87 15.30 8.59 32.47
N THR A 88 15.92 7.58 31.85
CA THR A 88 17.35 7.25 32.07
C THR A 88 18.26 8.41 31.64
N ALA A 89 17.98 9.04 30.49
CA ALA A 89 18.73 10.20 30.02
C ALA A 89 18.59 11.41 30.97
N ALA A 90 17.40 11.65 31.51
CA ALA A 90 17.17 12.73 32.49
C ALA A 90 17.92 12.49 33.81
N VAL A 91 17.94 11.25 34.31
CA VAL A 91 18.72 10.88 35.51
C VAL A 91 20.22 11.06 35.26
N ALA A 92 20.74 10.62 34.11
CA ALA A 92 22.14 10.80 33.76
C ALA A 92 22.54 12.28 33.66
N ALA A 93 21.71 13.13 33.06
CA ALA A 93 21.94 14.57 32.99
C ALA A 93 21.95 15.23 34.39
N THR A 94 21.03 14.81 35.27
CA THR A 94 20.96 15.31 36.66
C THR A 94 22.19 14.88 37.47
N ALA A 95 22.65 13.64 37.30
CA ALA A 95 23.85 13.14 37.95
C ALA A 95 25.12 13.87 37.47
N ALA A 96 25.23 14.13 36.16
CA ALA A 96 26.33 14.90 35.59
C ALA A 96 26.36 16.35 36.12
N TYR A 97 25.20 16.99 36.26
CA TYR A 97 25.07 18.31 36.87
C TYR A 97 25.45 18.30 38.36
N ALA A 98 24.96 17.33 39.13
CA ALA A 98 25.32 17.20 40.54
C ALA A 98 26.84 16.99 40.73
N ALA A 99 27.46 16.17 39.87
CA ALA A 99 28.90 15.94 39.88
C ALA A 99 29.70 17.21 39.54
N SER A 100 29.24 18.03 38.59
CA SER A 100 29.92 19.29 38.25
C SER A 100 29.81 20.33 39.37
N VAL A 101 28.66 20.41 40.04
CA VAL A 101 28.47 21.27 41.23
C VAL A 101 29.35 20.79 42.38
N ALA A 102 29.43 19.48 42.64
CA ALA A 102 30.29 18.92 43.68
C ALA A 102 31.77 19.22 43.39
N ALA A 103 32.23 19.02 42.15
CA ALA A 103 33.59 19.35 41.73
C ALA A 103 33.89 20.86 41.91
N ALA A 104 32.97 21.74 41.51
CA ALA A 104 33.12 23.18 41.70
C ALA A 104 33.22 23.54 43.19
N SER A 105 32.38 22.95 44.05
CA SER A 105 32.43 23.19 45.50
C SER A 105 33.74 22.72 46.15
N ALA A 106 34.31 21.61 45.68
CA ALA A 106 35.61 21.11 46.15
C ALA A 106 36.76 22.05 45.74
N VAL A 107 36.71 22.61 44.53
CA VAL A 107 37.67 23.63 44.08
C VAL A 107 37.56 24.90 44.92
N VAL A 108 36.35 25.37 45.22
CA VAL A 108 36.15 26.54 46.10
C VAL A 108 36.66 26.27 47.51
N SER A 109 36.40 25.08 48.07
CA SER A 109 36.89 24.72 49.40
C SER A 109 38.42 24.69 49.46
N THR A 110 39.09 24.08 48.48
CA THR A 110 40.56 23.99 48.45
C THR A 110 41.20 25.38 48.25
N ALA A 111 40.59 26.23 47.42
CA ALA A 111 41.00 27.62 47.23
C ALA A 111 40.87 28.45 48.53
N ALA A 112 39.78 28.26 49.29
CA ALA A 112 39.58 28.92 50.58
C ALA A 112 40.63 28.50 51.62
N THR A 113 40.98 27.21 51.69
CA THR A 113 42.05 26.72 52.58
C THR A 113 43.41 27.31 52.18
N ALA A 114 43.71 27.38 50.88
CA ALA A 114 44.96 27.97 50.38
C ALA A 114 45.06 29.49 50.66
N ALA A 115 43.95 30.22 50.57
CA ALA A 115 43.89 31.65 50.86
C ALA A 115 44.22 31.98 52.32
N SER A 116 43.97 31.06 53.26
CA SER A 116 44.31 31.22 54.68
C SER A 116 45.83 31.12 54.97
N ALA A 117 46.64 30.66 54.00
CA ALA A 117 48.07 30.46 54.18
C ALA A 117 48.93 31.68 53.78
N THR A 118 48.49 32.56 52.87
CA THR A 118 49.19 33.82 52.50
C THR A 118 48.27 34.79 51.72
N PRO A 119 48.34 36.13 51.94
CA PRO A 119 47.50 37.11 51.25
C PRO A 119 47.62 37.10 49.71
N ALA A 120 48.77 36.72 49.16
CA ALA A 120 48.99 36.60 47.72
C ALA A 120 48.24 35.40 47.09
N ALA A 121 47.99 34.33 47.85
CA ALA A 121 47.22 33.18 47.40
C ALA A 121 45.72 33.48 47.29
N ALA A 122 45.21 34.40 48.11
CA ALA A 122 43.81 34.82 48.08
C ALA A 122 43.40 35.47 46.75
N THR A 123 44.25 36.31 46.17
CA THR A 123 43.98 36.99 44.89
C THR A 123 44.01 36.04 43.69
N ALA A 124 44.90 35.04 43.72
CA ALA A 124 44.97 34.01 42.69
C ALA A 124 43.72 33.11 42.74
N ALA A 125 43.27 32.75 43.94
CA ALA A 125 42.04 31.96 44.15
C ALA A 125 40.78 32.64 43.60
N THR A 126 40.61 33.96 43.79
CA THR A 126 39.45 34.70 43.24
C THR A 126 39.47 34.75 41.72
N ALA A 127 40.64 34.91 41.11
CA ALA A 127 40.77 34.89 39.64
C ALA A 127 40.41 33.52 39.05
N THR A 128 40.84 32.42 39.70
CA THR A 128 40.48 31.07 39.26
C THR A 128 38.98 30.79 39.44
N ALA A 129 38.37 31.21 40.55
CA ALA A 129 36.93 31.05 40.77
C ALA A 129 36.09 31.83 39.72
N ALA A 130 36.50 33.04 39.35
CA ALA A 130 35.86 33.82 38.30
C ALA A 130 35.99 33.15 36.92
N ALA A 131 37.17 32.61 36.60
CA ALA A 131 37.41 31.88 35.34
C ALA A 131 36.57 30.58 35.26
N VAL A 132 36.45 29.83 36.35
CA VAL A 132 35.58 28.63 36.42
C VAL A 132 34.11 29.03 36.25
N THR A 133 33.66 30.10 36.89
CA THR A 133 32.27 30.58 36.76
C THR A 133 31.95 31.01 35.32
N ALA A 134 32.86 31.74 34.67
CA ALA A 134 32.72 32.14 33.27
C ALA A 134 32.73 30.94 32.31
N SER A 135 33.62 29.97 32.52
CA SER A 135 33.67 28.72 31.76
C SER A 135 32.36 27.93 31.89
N THR A 136 31.80 27.85 33.11
CA THR A 136 30.57 27.09 33.37
C THR A 136 29.36 27.75 32.68
N ALA A 137 29.28 29.10 32.71
CA ALA A 137 28.23 29.84 32.00
C ALA A 137 28.32 29.69 30.47
N ALA A 138 29.54 29.65 29.92
CA ALA A 138 29.75 29.40 28.50
C ALA A 138 29.28 28.00 28.09
N THR A 139 29.63 26.96 28.85
CA THR A 139 29.22 25.57 28.56
C THR A 139 27.70 25.38 28.64
N ILE A 140 27.02 26.02 29.59
CA ILE A 140 25.55 25.97 29.69
C ILE A 140 24.92 26.56 28.43
N THR A 141 25.43 27.69 27.93
CA THR A 141 24.88 28.38 26.75
C THR A 141 25.01 27.56 25.46
N THR A 142 26.12 26.83 25.28
CA THR A 142 26.33 25.95 24.12
C THR A 142 25.43 24.71 24.13
N THR A 143 25.04 24.25 25.33
CA THR A 143 24.17 23.07 25.49
C THR A 143 22.70 23.40 25.19
N THR A 144 22.24 24.62 25.53
CA THR A 144 20.87 25.07 25.19
C THR A 144 20.68 25.35 23.71
N THR A 145 21.70 25.82 23.01
CA THR A 145 21.62 26.08 21.56
C THR A 145 21.61 24.79 20.74
N THR A 146 22.35 23.75 21.15
CA THR A 146 22.32 22.45 20.47
C THR A 146 20.97 21.72 20.63
N ALA A 147 20.30 21.88 21.78
CA ALA A 147 18.98 21.28 22.00
C ALA A 147 17.88 21.87 21.11
N THR A 148 17.93 23.17 20.80
CA THR A 148 16.91 23.83 19.94
C THR A 148 17.06 23.47 18.46
N VAL A 149 18.28 23.26 17.94
CA VAL A 149 18.45 22.86 16.53
C VAL A 149 17.97 21.42 16.28
N GLY A 150 18.14 20.53 17.26
CA GLY A 150 17.65 19.15 17.17
C GLY A 150 16.11 19.06 17.08
N SER A 151 15.40 19.96 17.74
CA SER A 151 13.93 19.99 17.71
C SER A 151 13.36 20.50 16.38
N ALA A 152 14.08 21.38 15.66
CA ALA A 152 13.64 21.86 14.36
C ALA A 152 13.84 20.82 13.24
N ALA A 153 14.94 20.07 13.28
CA ALA A 153 15.22 19.02 12.30
C ALA A 153 14.26 17.82 12.41
N THR A 154 13.80 17.51 13.62
CA THR A 154 12.79 16.46 13.85
C THR A 154 11.40 16.88 13.35
N ALA A 155 11.03 18.15 13.50
CA ALA A 155 9.75 18.65 12.97
C ALA A 155 9.71 18.62 11.42
N THR A 156 10.78 19.03 10.75
CA THR A 156 10.84 19.03 9.28
C THR A 156 10.83 17.61 8.71
N THR A 157 11.56 16.68 9.32
CA THR A 157 11.54 15.27 8.92
C THR A 157 10.18 14.61 9.12
N LEU A 158 9.48 14.89 10.23
CA LEU A 158 8.10 14.43 10.44
C LEU A 158 7.13 15.00 9.40
N LEU A 159 7.25 16.28 9.06
CA LEU A 159 6.41 16.92 8.05
C LEU A 159 6.64 16.31 6.65
N LEU A 160 7.90 16.05 6.29
CA LEU A 160 8.23 15.38 5.03
C LEU A 160 7.68 13.94 4.99
N LEU A 161 7.77 13.21 6.09
CA LEU A 161 7.24 11.84 6.19
C LEU A 161 5.70 11.83 6.09
N LEU A 162 5.03 12.78 6.73
CA LEU A 162 3.58 12.97 6.61
C LEU A 162 3.17 13.31 5.18
N LEU A 163 3.91 14.20 4.51
CA LEU A 163 3.66 14.57 3.12
C LEU A 163 3.85 13.36 2.19
N LEU A 164 4.90 12.57 2.39
CA LEU A 164 5.16 11.36 1.62
C LEU A 164 4.03 10.34 1.82
N LEU A 165 3.57 10.13 3.06
CA LEU A 165 2.44 9.26 3.38
C LEU A 165 1.16 9.72 2.66
N LEU A 166 0.90 11.04 2.66
CA LEU A 166 -0.25 11.62 1.98
C LEU A 166 -0.18 11.39 0.47
N ILE A 167 0.99 11.58 -0.15
CA ILE A 167 1.21 11.32 -1.58
C ILE A 167 0.98 9.83 -1.90
N LEU A 168 1.48 8.92 -1.07
CA LEU A 168 1.26 7.48 -1.23
C LEU A 168 -0.22 7.12 -1.13
N LEU A 169 -0.94 7.71 -0.18
CA LEU A 169 -2.38 7.51 -0.01
C LEU A 169 -3.16 8.01 -1.24
N LEU A 170 -2.83 9.22 -1.72
CA LEU A 170 -3.42 9.79 -2.94
C LEU A 170 -3.15 8.91 -4.17
N LEU A 171 -1.93 8.39 -4.30
CA LEU A 171 -1.56 7.49 -5.39
C LEU A 171 -2.35 6.18 -5.32
N GLN A 172 -2.49 5.60 -4.13
CA GLN A 172 -3.27 4.38 -3.95
C GLN A 172 -4.75 4.60 -4.24
N LEU A 173 -5.32 5.73 -3.83
CA LEU A 173 -6.69 6.11 -4.16
C LEU A 173 -6.87 6.32 -5.68
N LEU A 174 -5.91 6.95 -6.34
CA LEU A 174 -5.92 7.15 -7.79
C LEU A 174 -5.87 5.80 -8.53
N LEU A 175 -5.01 4.88 -8.09
CA LEU A 175 -4.95 3.51 -8.61
C LEU A 175 -6.27 2.78 -8.44
N GLN A 176 -6.88 2.85 -7.26
CA GLN A 176 -8.18 2.22 -7.00
C GLN A 176 -9.29 2.82 -7.88
N TYR A 177 -9.31 4.14 -8.05
CA TYR A 177 -10.22 4.82 -8.95
C TYR A 177 -10.05 4.36 -10.40
N HIS A 178 -8.79 4.21 -10.85
CA HIS A 178 -8.49 3.75 -12.20
C HIS A 178 -8.96 2.30 -12.41
N GLN A 179 -8.70 1.41 -11.46
CA GLN A 179 -9.18 0.02 -11.51
C GLN A 179 -10.71 -0.04 -11.56
N TYR A 180 -11.40 0.75 -10.73
CA TYR A 180 -12.86 0.82 -10.74
C TYR A 180 -13.40 1.28 -12.10
N HIS A 181 -12.81 2.33 -12.68
CA HIS A 181 -13.19 2.81 -14.00
C HIS A 181 -12.92 1.80 -15.11
N TYR A 182 -11.82 1.05 -15.03
CA TYR A 182 -11.51 -0.01 -15.98
C TYR A 182 -12.55 -1.13 -15.92
N HIS A 183 -12.89 -1.61 -14.71
CA HIS A 183 -13.90 -2.66 -14.54
C HIS A 183 -15.30 -2.20 -14.97
N TYR A 184 -15.66 -0.96 -14.67
CA TYR A 184 -16.94 -0.39 -15.09
C TYR A 184 -17.05 -0.32 -16.62
N ASN A 185 -16.01 0.18 -17.29
CA ASN A 185 -16.00 0.26 -18.75
C ASN A 185 -16.05 -1.13 -19.40
N GLN A 186 -15.26 -2.10 -18.91
CA GLN A 186 -15.31 -3.46 -19.46
C GLN A 186 -16.70 -4.10 -19.33
N SER A 187 -17.34 -3.93 -18.17
CA SER A 187 -18.68 -4.45 -17.95
C SER A 187 -19.69 -3.84 -18.93
N HIS A 188 -19.56 -2.54 -19.20
CA HIS A 188 -20.42 -1.85 -20.15
C HIS A 188 -20.23 -2.35 -21.60
N TYR A 189 -18.97 -2.56 -22.04
CA TYR A 189 -18.69 -3.13 -23.35
C TYR A 189 -19.24 -4.55 -23.49
N HIS A 190 -19.12 -5.37 -22.44
CA HIS A 190 -19.62 -6.74 -22.48
C HIS A 190 -21.14 -6.78 -22.56
N TYR A 191 -21.83 -5.93 -21.79
CA TYR A 191 -23.28 -5.82 -21.84
C TYR A 191 -23.78 -5.34 -23.21
N ARG A 192 -23.12 -4.34 -23.79
CA ARG A 192 -23.46 -3.82 -25.12
C ARG A 192 -23.24 -4.87 -26.21
N TYR A 193 -22.14 -5.62 -26.14
CA TYR A 193 -21.86 -6.70 -27.08
C TYR A 193 -22.89 -7.82 -26.97
N TYR A 194 -23.22 -8.23 -25.73
CA TYR A 194 -24.22 -9.26 -25.48
C TYR A 194 -25.61 -8.84 -25.98
N TYR A 195 -26.00 -7.58 -25.77
CA TYR A 195 -27.26 -7.06 -26.27
C TYR A 195 -27.30 -7.04 -27.79
N TYR A 196 -26.24 -6.57 -28.44
CA TYR A 196 -26.14 -6.55 -29.90
C TYR A 196 -26.21 -7.97 -30.49
N TYR A 197 -25.49 -8.92 -29.90
CA TYR A 197 -25.48 -10.31 -30.33
C TYR A 197 -26.85 -10.97 -30.20
N ASN A 198 -27.54 -10.78 -29.07
CA ASN A 198 -28.89 -11.30 -28.89
C ASN A 198 -29.89 -10.65 -29.85
N ASN A 199 -29.80 -9.34 -30.08
CA ASN A 199 -30.69 -8.66 -31.02
C ASN A 199 -30.47 -9.15 -32.46
N TYR A 200 -29.20 -9.36 -32.84
CA TYR A 200 -28.85 -9.93 -34.13
C TYR A 200 -29.41 -11.35 -34.31
N TYR A 201 -29.23 -12.22 -33.32
CA TYR A 201 -29.79 -13.58 -33.34
C TYR A 201 -31.31 -13.58 -33.41
N TYR A 202 -31.96 -12.71 -32.62
CA TYR A 202 -33.41 -12.58 -32.63
C TYR A 202 -33.92 -12.14 -34.01
N TYR A 203 -33.26 -11.15 -34.63
CA TYR A 203 -33.62 -10.68 -35.97
C TYR A 203 -33.43 -11.78 -37.01
N TYR A 204 -32.31 -12.51 -36.95
CA TYR A 204 -32.03 -13.61 -37.88
C TYR A 204 -33.07 -14.73 -37.76
N TYR A 205 -33.39 -15.13 -36.53
CA TYR A 205 -34.39 -16.16 -36.26
C TYR A 205 -35.78 -15.73 -36.73
N TYR A 206 -36.16 -14.48 -36.48
CA TYR A 206 -37.43 -13.93 -36.98
C TYR A 206 -37.47 -13.90 -38.50
N HIS A 207 -36.38 -13.51 -39.13
CA HIS A 207 -36.29 -13.44 -40.58
C HIS A 207 -36.42 -14.83 -41.22
N ASP A 208 -35.68 -15.82 -40.72
CA ASP A 208 -35.76 -17.20 -41.20
C ASP A 208 -37.17 -17.79 -41.00
N TYR A 209 -37.78 -17.53 -39.84
CA TYR A 209 -39.15 -17.95 -39.56
C TYR A 209 -40.15 -17.31 -40.53
N TYR A 210 -40.03 -16.01 -40.79
CA TYR A 210 -40.90 -15.30 -41.73
C TYR A 210 -40.71 -15.81 -43.16
N TYR A 211 -39.46 -16.06 -43.56
CA TYR A 211 -39.14 -16.57 -44.88
C TYR A 211 -39.72 -17.98 -45.08
N TYR A 212 -39.59 -18.84 -44.06
CA TYR A 212 -40.17 -20.18 -44.08
C TYR A 212 -41.70 -20.11 -44.18
N TYR A 213 -42.34 -19.26 -43.39
CA TYR A 213 -43.79 -19.09 -43.41
C TYR A 213 -44.29 -18.56 -44.76
N TYR A 214 -43.60 -17.56 -45.33
CA TYR A 214 -43.92 -17.01 -46.63
C TYR A 214 -43.77 -18.05 -47.74
N TYR A 215 -42.69 -18.82 -47.72
CA TYR A 215 -42.45 -19.90 -48.69
C TYR A 215 -43.52 -20.98 -48.59
N TYR A 216 -43.90 -21.38 -47.38
CA TYR A 216 -44.96 -22.35 -47.14
C TYR A 216 -46.31 -21.86 -47.66
N TYR A 217 -46.65 -20.60 -47.39
CA TYR A 217 -47.88 -19.98 -47.87
C TYR A 217 -47.92 -19.91 -49.40
N TYR A 218 -46.81 -19.49 -50.02
CA TYR A 218 -46.68 -19.42 -51.46
C TYR A 218 -46.82 -20.80 -52.11
N TYR A 219 -46.20 -21.82 -51.52
CA TYR A 219 -46.30 -23.20 -51.97
C TYR A 219 -47.74 -23.71 -51.92
N TYR A 220 -48.46 -23.47 -50.81
CA TYR A 220 -49.87 -23.84 -50.67
C TYR A 220 -50.75 -23.13 -51.69
N TYR A 221 -50.53 -21.83 -51.89
CA TYR A 221 -51.26 -21.05 -52.88
C TYR A 221 -51.05 -21.61 -54.29
N TYR A 222 -49.81 -21.91 -54.65
CA TYR A 222 -49.47 -22.50 -55.95
C TYR A 222 -50.11 -23.87 -56.13
N TYR A 223 -50.09 -24.71 -55.08
CA TYR A 223 -50.68 -26.03 -55.09
C TYR A 223 -52.20 -25.95 -55.31
N PHE A 224 -52.89 -25.06 -54.57
CA PHE A 224 -54.33 -24.82 -54.76
C PHE A 224 -54.66 -24.31 -56.16
N TYR A 225 -53.87 -23.35 -56.66
CA TYR A 225 -54.05 -22.81 -58.01
C TYR A 225 -53.90 -23.91 -59.07
N TYR A 226 -52.87 -24.75 -58.95
CA TYR A 226 -52.64 -25.87 -59.87
C TYR A 226 -53.78 -26.89 -59.81
N TYR A 227 -54.23 -27.23 -58.62
CA TYR A 227 -55.34 -28.16 -58.42
C TYR A 227 -56.62 -27.63 -59.05
N TYR A 228 -56.93 -26.34 -58.83
CA TYR A 228 -58.09 -25.68 -59.41
C TYR A 228 -58.02 -25.64 -60.95
N TYR A 229 -56.85 -25.29 -61.49
CA TYR A 229 -56.63 -25.27 -62.93
C TYR A 229 -56.79 -26.66 -63.56
N TYR A 230 -56.23 -27.70 -62.93
CA TYR A 230 -56.36 -29.07 -63.38
C TYR A 230 -57.82 -29.55 -63.36
N TYR A 231 -58.54 -29.24 -62.29
CA TYR A 231 -59.96 -29.55 -62.16
C TYR A 231 -60.80 -28.86 -63.24
N TYR A 232 -60.54 -27.58 -63.48
CA TYR A 232 -61.21 -26.81 -64.54
C TYR A 232 -60.94 -27.40 -65.93
N TYR A 233 -59.69 -27.75 -66.22
CA TYR A 233 -59.31 -28.36 -67.49
C TYR A 233 -59.98 -29.73 -67.70
N TYR A 234 -59.99 -30.56 -66.66
CA TYR A 234 -60.64 -31.87 -66.68
C TYR A 234 -62.16 -31.72 -66.91
N TYR A 235 -62.81 -30.79 -66.20
CA TYR A 235 -64.22 -30.50 -66.41
C TYR A 235 -64.50 -30.04 -67.84
N TYR A 236 -63.70 -29.10 -68.37
CA TYR A 236 -63.89 -28.62 -69.74
C TYR A 236 -63.77 -29.75 -70.77
N TYR A 237 -62.77 -30.62 -70.64
CA TYR A 237 -62.53 -31.73 -71.58
C TYR A 237 -63.64 -32.79 -71.62
N TYR A 238 -64.35 -33.00 -70.51
CA TYR A 238 -65.41 -34.02 -70.44
C TYR A 238 -66.79 -33.51 -70.84
N TYR A 239 -67.05 -32.21 -70.72
CA TYR A 239 -68.38 -31.64 -70.93
C TYR A 239 -68.52 -30.84 -72.22
N TYR A 240 -67.42 -30.49 -72.90
CA TYR A 240 -67.41 -29.76 -74.16
C TYR A 240 -66.56 -30.50 -75.20
#